data_AF-A0A9J6E6I1-F1
#
_entry.id   AF-A0A9J6E6I1-F1
#
_cell.length_a   1.000
_cell.length_b   1.000
_cell.length_c   1.000
_cell.angle_alpha   90.00
_cell.angle_beta   90.00
_cell.angle_gamma   90.00
#
_symmetry.space_group_name_H-M   'P 1'
#
loop_
_entity.id
_entity.type
_entity.pdbx_description
1 polymer ?
#
loop_
_entity_poly.entity_id
_entity_poly.type
_entity_poly.pdbx_seq_one_letter_code
_entity_poly.pdbx_strand_id
1 'polypeptide(L)'
;MMSRRSSSEGVSAHLRAVSELRLDQVTDIELLTTLQETDSMEEQGDILHYLSVHKGFNWDTGLGRPNSVITVRTLFENFYERACKEHRWGLVRHFAGALGKRVEDLAKCVTDLLVCQKQVTVGIPPHGEQLITRPLSNKELRDIISDAYRGDQSMAMLTQELIAYLATFIQTDPHLFHEMLRLRVGLIMEVMEFELSRAMGSKDQDNFELLFNLSP
;
A
#
# COMPACT_ATOMS: atom_id res chain seq x y z
N MET A 1 -11.80 17.83 26.64
CA MET A 1 -11.71 18.50 25.31
C MET A 1 -10.28 18.38 24.83
N MET A 2 -9.92 17.23 24.25
CA MET A 2 -8.60 16.99 23.68
C MET A 2 -8.73 17.09 22.16
N SER A 3 -7.89 17.94 21.58
CA SER A 3 -7.91 18.38 20.20
C SER A 3 -7.75 17.19 19.25
N ARG A 4 -8.80 16.92 18.46
CA ARG A 4 -8.75 16.06 17.27
C ARG A 4 -7.89 16.76 16.21
N ARG A 5 -6.58 16.50 16.19
CA ARG A 5 -5.75 16.79 15.03
C ARG A 5 -5.79 15.58 14.08
N SER A 6 -6.63 15.74 13.07
CA SER A 6 -6.45 15.30 11.68
C SER A 6 -5.73 13.97 11.42
N SER A 7 -6.50 12.88 11.51
CA SER A 7 -6.21 11.60 10.81
C SER A 7 -6.14 11.75 9.26
N SER A 8 -6.39 12.95 8.73
CA SER A 8 -6.21 13.28 7.31
C SER A 8 -4.78 13.66 6.94
N GLU A 9 -3.85 13.78 7.90
CA GLU A 9 -2.46 14.15 7.62
C GLU A 9 -1.56 12.95 7.28
N GLY A 10 -1.87 11.74 7.75
CA GLY A 10 -1.13 10.51 7.41
C GLY A 10 -1.38 10.04 5.97
N VAL A 11 -2.61 10.22 5.47
CA VAL A 11 -3.03 9.85 4.09
C VAL A 11 -2.28 10.66 3.00
N SER A 12 -1.64 11.76 3.41
CA SER A 12 -0.91 12.67 2.53
C SER A 12 0.60 12.39 2.49
N ALA A 13 1.15 11.52 3.35
CA ALA A 13 2.60 11.39 3.53
C ALA A 13 3.36 10.99 2.25
N HIS A 14 2.83 10.05 1.46
CA HIS A 14 3.47 9.61 0.22
C HIS A 14 3.32 10.62 -0.94
N LEU A 15 2.18 11.33 -1.01
CA LEU A 15 2.02 12.46 -1.93
C LEU A 15 2.83 13.69 -1.48
N ARG A 16 3.10 13.82 -0.16
CA ARG A 16 3.96 14.86 0.42
C ARG A 16 5.43 14.64 0.08
N ALA A 17 5.93 13.40 0.03
CA ALA A 17 7.31 13.11 -0.37
C ALA A 17 7.65 13.67 -1.76
N VAL A 18 6.76 13.50 -2.74
CA VAL A 18 6.90 14.06 -4.10
C VAL A 18 6.95 15.60 -4.09
N SER A 19 6.20 16.24 -3.18
CA SER A 19 6.17 17.70 -3.03
C SER A 19 7.33 18.25 -2.19
N GLU A 20 7.91 17.44 -1.30
CA GLU A 20 9.05 17.81 -0.44
C GLU A 20 10.38 17.77 -1.21
N LEU A 21 10.52 16.86 -2.18
CA LEU A 21 11.72 16.73 -3.01
C LEU A 21 11.79 17.69 -4.21
N ARG A 22 10.76 18.52 -4.45
CA ARG A 22 10.68 19.46 -5.59
C ARG A 22 10.99 18.82 -6.95
N LEU A 23 10.58 17.56 -7.14
CA LEU A 23 10.85 16.78 -8.36
C LEU A 23 10.20 17.40 -9.61
N ASP A 24 9.22 18.29 -9.41
CA ASP A 24 8.55 19.08 -10.44
C ASP A 24 9.43 20.19 -11.05
N GLN A 25 10.50 20.59 -10.37
CA GLN A 25 11.42 21.65 -10.81
C GLN A 25 12.69 21.11 -11.48
N VAL A 26 12.88 19.79 -11.46
CA VAL A 26 14.07 19.08 -11.96
C VAL A 26 13.80 18.54 -13.36
N THR A 27 14.79 18.59 -14.24
CA THR A 27 14.65 18.06 -15.60
C THR A 27 14.62 16.52 -15.60
N ASP A 28 13.99 15.92 -16.61
CA ASP A 28 13.94 14.45 -16.74
C ASP A 28 15.35 13.81 -16.74
N ILE A 29 16.33 14.49 -17.34
CA ILE A 29 17.73 14.02 -17.41
C ILE A 29 18.38 14.04 -16.04
N GLU A 30 18.18 15.10 -15.26
CA GLU A 30 18.67 15.19 -13.89
C GLU A 30 18.03 14.12 -13.02
N LEU A 31 16.71 13.90 -13.12
CA LEU A 31 16.02 12.83 -12.38
C LEU A 31 16.60 11.44 -12.69
N LEU A 32 16.87 11.15 -13.97
CA LEU A 32 17.48 9.89 -14.38
C LEU A 32 18.94 9.77 -13.92
N THR A 33 19.67 10.89 -13.87
CA THR A 33 21.04 10.92 -13.35
C THR A 33 21.04 10.63 -11.85
N THR A 34 20.20 11.34 -11.08
CA THR A 34 20.02 11.09 -9.64
C THR A 34 19.59 9.66 -9.37
N LEU A 35 18.68 9.10 -10.17
CA LEU A 35 18.24 7.71 -10.05
C LEU A 35 19.41 6.71 -10.16
N GLN A 36 20.41 6.99 -11.01
CA GLN A 36 21.60 6.14 -11.18
C GLN A 36 22.68 6.35 -10.12
N GLU A 37 22.75 7.55 -9.54
CA GLU A 37 23.83 7.95 -8.62
C GLU A 37 23.46 7.76 -7.15
N THR A 38 22.18 7.82 -6.79
CA THR A 38 21.77 7.69 -5.38
C THR A 38 21.89 6.24 -4.89
N ASP A 39 22.34 6.08 -3.65
CA ASP A 39 22.34 4.80 -2.91
C ASP A 39 21.05 4.62 -2.08
N SER A 40 20.22 5.66 -1.98
CA SER A 40 18.99 5.65 -1.20
C SER A 40 17.87 4.97 -1.96
N MET A 41 17.30 3.90 -1.39
CA MET A 41 16.23 3.15 -2.05
C MET A 41 14.93 3.95 -2.05
N GLU A 42 14.71 4.74 -1.02
CA GLU A 42 13.58 5.64 -0.83
C GLU A 42 13.57 6.72 -1.92
N GLU A 43 14.71 7.37 -2.15
CA GLU A 43 14.86 8.40 -3.17
C GLU A 43 14.67 7.83 -4.59
N GLN A 44 15.24 6.65 -4.86
CA GLN A 44 14.97 5.94 -6.13
C GLN A 44 13.48 5.60 -6.28
N GLY A 45 12.84 5.22 -5.18
CA GLY A 45 11.42 4.93 -5.12
C GLY A 45 10.57 6.14 -5.52
N ASP A 46 10.86 7.29 -4.93
CA ASP A 46 10.15 8.56 -5.18
C ASP A 46 10.32 9.03 -6.63
N ILE A 47 11.55 8.96 -7.17
CA ILE A 47 11.83 9.31 -8.56
C ILE A 47 11.06 8.39 -9.52
N LEU A 48 11.09 7.08 -9.28
CA LEU A 48 10.37 6.11 -10.13
C LEU A 48 8.86 6.29 -10.05
N HIS A 49 8.32 6.57 -8.85
CA HIS A 49 6.92 6.89 -8.68
C HIS A 49 6.54 8.13 -9.50
N TYR A 50 7.30 9.21 -9.36
CA TYR A 50 7.10 10.45 -10.11
C TYR A 50 7.13 10.22 -11.62
N LEU A 51 8.14 9.51 -12.14
CA LEU A 51 8.24 9.18 -13.57
C LEU A 51 7.03 8.35 -14.04
N SER A 52 6.56 7.40 -13.23
CA SER A 52 5.40 6.57 -13.57
C SER A 52 4.10 7.38 -13.68
N VAL A 53 3.91 8.39 -12.81
CA VAL A 53 2.71 9.24 -12.78
C VAL A 53 2.75 10.30 -13.88
N HIS A 54 3.90 10.93 -14.11
CA HIS A 54 4.01 12.09 -15.01
C HIS A 54 4.36 11.74 -16.46
N LYS A 55 5.11 10.66 -16.70
CA LYS A 55 5.50 10.22 -18.05
C LYS A 55 4.76 8.96 -18.50
N GLY A 56 4.27 8.17 -17.53
CA GLY A 56 3.63 6.90 -17.78
C GLY A 56 4.62 5.75 -17.92
N PHE A 57 4.13 4.54 -17.66
CA PHE A 57 4.93 3.32 -17.66
C PHE A 57 5.63 2.97 -18.98
N ASN A 58 5.10 3.44 -20.11
CA ASN A 58 5.63 3.14 -21.44
C ASN A 58 6.66 4.16 -21.93
N TRP A 59 6.99 5.17 -21.13
CA TRP A 59 7.98 6.17 -21.50
C TRP A 59 9.38 5.56 -21.57
N ASP A 60 10.10 5.88 -22.66
CA ASP A 60 11.49 5.47 -22.87
C ASP A 60 12.43 6.40 -22.10
N THR A 61 13.27 5.82 -21.25
CA THR A 61 14.20 6.55 -20.39
C THR A 61 15.51 6.88 -21.09
N GLY A 62 15.79 6.31 -22.26
CA GLY A 62 17.05 6.52 -22.97
C GLY A 62 18.28 5.91 -22.28
N LEU A 63 18.11 5.20 -21.16
CA LEU A 63 19.19 4.51 -20.43
C LEU A 63 19.62 3.19 -21.10
N GLY A 64 18.94 2.78 -22.15
CA GLY A 64 19.19 1.55 -22.86
C GLY A 64 20.46 1.56 -23.70
N ARG A 65 21.02 0.37 -23.95
CA ARG A 65 22.11 0.17 -24.91
C ARG A 65 21.59 0.36 -26.35
N PRO A 66 22.46 0.56 -27.36
CA PRO A 66 22.03 0.54 -28.75
C PRO A 66 21.32 -0.80 -29.03
N ASN A 67 20.02 -0.75 -29.37
CA ASN A 67 19.08 -1.88 -29.55
C ASN A 67 18.32 -2.39 -28.30
N SER A 68 18.34 -1.68 -27.18
CA SER A 68 17.47 -1.98 -26.04
C SER A 68 16.77 -0.72 -25.56
N VAL A 69 15.45 -0.76 -25.44
CA VAL A 69 14.65 0.33 -24.87
C VAL A 69 14.40 0.01 -23.41
N ILE A 70 14.80 0.91 -22.51
CA ILE A 70 14.52 0.78 -21.08
C ILE A 70 13.37 1.72 -20.76
N THR A 71 12.20 1.15 -20.50
CA THR A 71 11.01 1.92 -20.14
C THR A 71 10.95 2.16 -18.64
N VAL A 72 10.12 3.13 -18.21
CA VAL A 72 9.78 3.30 -16.79
C VAL A 72 9.26 2.00 -16.20
N ARG A 73 8.40 1.25 -16.90
CA ARG A 73 7.92 -0.07 -16.47
C ARG A 73 9.07 -1.02 -16.14
N THR A 74 10.06 -1.12 -17.02
CA THR A 74 11.22 -2.00 -16.81
C THR A 74 12.00 -1.61 -15.55
N LEU A 75 12.24 -0.31 -15.33
CA LEU A 75 12.91 0.16 -14.12
C LEU A 75 12.06 -0.10 -12.87
N PHE A 76 10.75 0.11 -12.96
CA PHE A 76 9.79 -0.07 -11.88
C PHE A 76 9.69 -1.55 -11.45
N GLU A 77 9.69 -2.48 -12.42
CA GLU A 77 9.69 -3.93 -12.18
C GLU A 77 11.02 -4.39 -11.55
N ASN A 78 12.16 -3.92 -12.07
CA ASN A 78 13.48 -4.22 -11.49
C ASN A 78 13.61 -3.70 -10.05
N PHE A 79 13.12 -2.47 -9.80
CA PHE A 79 13.12 -1.89 -8.46
C PHE A 79 12.23 -2.68 -7.50
N TYR A 80 11.02 -3.07 -7.94
CA TYR A 80 10.12 -3.92 -7.18
C TYR A 80 10.79 -5.26 -6.79
N GLU A 81 11.46 -5.93 -7.72
CA GLU A 81 12.17 -7.18 -7.44
C GLU A 81 13.31 -6.99 -6.44
N ARG A 82 14.04 -5.87 -6.53
CA ARG A 82 15.08 -5.55 -5.57
C ARG A 82 14.50 -5.24 -4.18
N ALA A 83 13.40 -4.50 -4.11
CA ALA A 83 12.69 -4.22 -2.85
C ALA A 83 12.25 -5.50 -2.15
N CYS A 84 11.82 -6.51 -2.92
CA CYS A 84 11.49 -7.83 -2.39
C CYS A 84 12.72 -8.53 -1.79
N LYS A 85 13.88 -8.49 -2.47
CA LYS A 85 15.13 -9.11 -2.00
C LYS A 85 15.69 -8.46 -0.74
N GLU A 86 15.51 -7.15 -0.61
CA GLU A 86 15.97 -6.37 0.54
C GLU A 86 14.93 -6.27 1.67
N HIS A 87 13.79 -6.95 1.53
CA HIS A 87 12.71 -6.97 2.52
C HIS A 87 12.18 -5.57 2.90
N ARG A 88 12.18 -4.65 1.93
CA ARG A 88 11.65 -3.28 2.10
C ARG A 88 10.14 -3.28 1.85
N TRP A 89 9.38 -3.81 2.81
CA TRP A 89 7.96 -4.13 2.60
C TRP A 89 7.07 -2.93 2.24
N GLY A 90 7.41 -1.72 2.72
CA GLY A 90 6.65 -0.51 2.37
C GLY A 90 6.77 -0.19 0.88
N LEU A 91 7.99 -0.27 0.35
CA LEU A 91 8.27 -0.14 -1.09
C LEU A 91 7.65 -1.30 -1.88
N VAL A 92 7.74 -2.54 -1.39
CA VAL A 92 7.11 -3.70 -2.04
C VAL A 92 5.61 -3.48 -2.22
N ARG A 93 4.89 -3.06 -1.17
CA ARG A 93 3.45 -2.81 -1.22
C ARG A 93 3.10 -1.67 -2.18
N HIS A 94 3.83 -0.57 -2.11
CA HIS A 94 3.63 0.57 -2.99
C HIS A 94 3.81 0.19 -4.47
N PHE A 95 4.95 -0.42 -4.80
CA PHE A 95 5.29 -0.78 -6.17
C PHE A 95 4.42 -1.93 -6.70
N ALA A 96 4.06 -2.91 -5.86
CA ALA A 96 3.10 -3.94 -6.22
C ALA A 96 1.73 -3.34 -6.56
N GLY A 97 1.25 -2.42 -5.72
CA GLY A 97 0.00 -1.69 -5.90
C GLY A 97 -0.04 -0.96 -7.25
N ALA A 98 0.99 -0.16 -7.51
CA ALA A 98 1.16 0.62 -8.75
C ALA A 98 1.31 -0.25 -10.01
N LEU A 99 2.00 -1.40 -9.92
CA LEU A 99 2.10 -2.37 -11.02
C LEU A 99 0.80 -3.15 -11.27
N GLY A 100 -0.23 -2.96 -10.44
CA GLY A 100 -1.48 -3.72 -10.57
C GLY A 100 -1.39 -5.15 -10.02
N LYS A 101 -0.32 -5.51 -9.29
CA LYS A 101 -0.20 -6.80 -8.59
C LYS A 101 -1.21 -6.87 -7.45
N ARG A 102 -1.76 -8.05 -7.15
CA ARG A 102 -2.82 -8.23 -6.16
C ARG A 102 -2.61 -9.51 -5.38
N VAL A 103 -3.25 -9.59 -4.21
CA VAL A 103 -3.27 -10.81 -3.40
C VAL A 103 -4.08 -11.88 -4.14
N GLU A 104 -3.49 -13.06 -4.27
CA GLU A 104 -4.14 -14.22 -4.90
C GLU A 104 -5.34 -14.67 -4.07
N ASP A 105 -6.37 -15.18 -4.74
CA ASP A 105 -7.57 -15.73 -4.09
C ASP A 105 -8.30 -14.81 -3.11
N LEU A 106 -8.13 -13.48 -3.20
CA LEU A 106 -8.79 -12.52 -2.33
C LEU A 106 -10.33 -12.71 -2.27
N ALA A 107 -10.96 -12.95 -3.43
CA ALA A 107 -12.40 -13.24 -3.48
C ALA A 107 -12.80 -14.49 -2.69
N LYS A 108 -11.93 -15.52 -2.69
CA LYS A 108 -12.10 -16.72 -1.87
C LYS A 108 -11.93 -16.38 -0.39
N CYS A 109 -10.88 -15.64 -0.01
CA CYS A 109 -10.66 -15.21 1.37
C CYS A 109 -11.88 -14.46 1.95
N VAL A 110 -12.43 -13.50 1.19
CA VAL A 110 -13.66 -12.78 1.60
C VAL A 110 -14.85 -13.73 1.72
N THR A 111 -14.98 -14.69 0.80
CA THR A 111 -16.06 -15.69 0.85
C THR A 111 -15.95 -16.58 2.09
N ASP A 112 -14.74 -17.03 2.43
CA ASP A 112 -14.48 -17.85 3.61
C ASP A 112 -14.92 -17.11 4.91
N LEU A 113 -14.59 -15.82 5.02
CA LEU A 113 -15.03 -14.97 6.13
C LEU A 113 -16.56 -14.85 6.22
N LEU A 114 -17.22 -14.63 5.09
CA LEU A 114 -18.68 -14.48 5.02
C LEU A 114 -19.43 -15.78 5.36
N VAL A 115 -18.92 -16.94 4.92
CA VAL A 115 -19.49 -18.25 5.25
C VAL A 115 -19.46 -18.50 6.75
N CYS A 116 -18.38 -18.09 7.43
CA CYS A 116 -18.25 -18.08 8.88
C CYS A 116 -19.11 -16.99 9.58
N GLN A 117 -20.07 -16.39 8.87
CA GLN A 117 -20.99 -15.36 9.36
C GLN A 117 -20.27 -14.09 9.85
N LYS A 118 -19.09 -13.77 9.27
CA LYS A 118 -18.36 -12.53 9.56
C LYS A 118 -18.57 -11.53 8.44
N GLN A 119 -19.15 -10.38 8.78
CA GLN A 119 -19.17 -9.23 7.88
C GLN A 119 -17.78 -8.59 7.82
N VAL A 120 -17.38 -8.06 6.67
CA VAL A 120 -16.08 -7.40 6.50
C VAL A 120 -16.29 -5.94 6.14
N THR A 121 -15.56 -5.01 6.76
CA THR A 121 -15.49 -3.62 6.30
C THR A 121 -14.08 -3.23 5.90
N VAL A 122 -13.98 -2.42 4.86
CA VAL A 122 -12.73 -1.82 4.35
C VAL A 122 -12.84 -0.30 4.39
N GLY A 123 -11.72 0.41 4.48
CA GLY A 123 -11.71 1.86 4.68
C GLY A 123 -11.74 2.29 6.16
N ILE A 124 -11.49 3.57 6.41
CA ILE A 124 -11.39 4.14 7.77
C ILE A 124 -12.70 4.88 8.12
N PRO A 125 -13.35 4.56 9.26
CA PRO A 125 -14.54 5.29 9.72
C PRO A 125 -14.21 6.74 10.14
N PRO A 126 -15.18 7.68 10.12
CA PRO A 126 -16.57 7.52 9.68
C PRO A 126 -16.78 7.77 8.17
N HIS A 127 -15.73 8.14 7.42
CA HIS A 127 -15.84 8.52 6.02
C HIS A 127 -15.00 7.59 5.14
N GLY A 128 -15.66 6.82 4.27
CA GLY A 128 -14.99 5.89 3.35
C GLY A 128 -15.01 4.43 3.81
N GLU A 129 -15.59 4.13 4.98
CA GLU A 129 -15.85 2.74 5.37
C GLU A 129 -16.93 2.12 4.46
N GLN A 130 -16.56 1.02 3.80
CA GLN A 130 -17.42 0.25 2.92
C GLN A 130 -17.68 -1.14 3.51
N LEU A 131 -18.94 -1.56 3.51
CA LEU A 131 -19.38 -2.83 4.09
C LEU A 131 -19.54 -3.92 3.02
N ILE A 132 -18.90 -5.06 3.25
CA ILE A 132 -18.99 -6.26 2.43
C ILE A 132 -19.80 -7.32 3.21
N THR A 133 -21.00 -7.61 2.72
CA THR A 133 -21.94 -8.58 3.31
C THR A 133 -22.30 -9.74 2.38
N ARG A 134 -21.82 -9.70 1.15
CA ARG A 134 -22.02 -10.74 0.13
C ARG A 134 -20.69 -11.04 -0.56
N PRO A 135 -20.50 -12.25 -1.12
CA PRO A 135 -19.38 -12.53 -1.97
C PRO A 135 -19.34 -11.54 -3.14
N LEU A 136 -18.13 -11.05 -3.43
CA LEU A 136 -17.84 -10.09 -4.49
C LEU A 136 -16.81 -10.71 -5.44
N SER A 137 -16.90 -10.37 -6.72
CA SER A 137 -15.86 -10.72 -7.69
C SER A 137 -14.54 -9.98 -7.40
N ASN A 138 -13.42 -10.49 -7.91
CA ASN A 138 -12.12 -9.81 -7.79
C ASN A 138 -12.13 -8.37 -8.34
N LYS A 139 -12.99 -8.08 -9.33
CA LYS A 139 -13.16 -6.72 -9.86
C LYS A 139 -13.91 -5.84 -8.85
N GLU A 140 -15.06 -6.29 -8.35
CA GLU A 140 -15.83 -5.55 -7.35
C GLU A 140 -15.01 -5.28 -6.08
N LEU A 141 -14.22 -6.26 -5.62
CA LEU A 141 -13.33 -6.11 -4.47
C LEU A 141 -12.23 -5.07 -4.72
N ARG A 142 -11.69 -5.02 -5.93
CA ARG A 142 -10.69 -4.02 -6.29
C ARG A 142 -11.29 -2.62 -6.25
N ASP A 143 -12.45 -2.45 -6.86
CA ASP A 143 -13.11 -1.15 -6.96
C ASP A 143 -13.50 -0.66 -5.55
N ILE A 144 -14.13 -1.50 -4.73
CA ILE A 144 -14.56 -1.12 -3.37
C ILE A 144 -13.39 -0.79 -2.43
N ILE A 145 -12.27 -1.54 -2.52
CA ILE A 145 -11.08 -1.28 -1.71
C ILE A 145 -10.38 0.00 -2.19
N SER A 146 -10.21 0.17 -3.50
CA SER A 146 -9.60 1.37 -4.07
C SER A 146 -10.39 2.63 -3.71
N ASP A 147 -11.72 2.57 -3.81
CA ASP A 147 -12.60 3.68 -3.48
C ASP A 147 -12.57 4.01 -1.98
N ALA A 148 -12.49 2.99 -1.11
CA ALA A 148 -12.41 3.17 0.34
C ALA A 148 -11.16 3.95 0.78
N TYR A 149 -10.06 3.84 0.02
CA TYR A 149 -8.80 4.55 0.28
C TYR A 149 -8.47 5.65 -0.73
N ARG A 150 -9.46 6.10 -1.53
CA ARG A 150 -9.30 7.20 -2.51
C ARG A 150 -8.13 7.01 -3.48
N GLY A 151 -7.86 5.76 -3.86
CA GLY A 151 -6.80 5.42 -4.79
C GLY A 151 -5.42 5.20 -4.17
N ASP A 152 -5.25 5.28 -2.85
CA ASP A 152 -4.02 4.87 -2.18
C ASP A 152 -3.78 3.36 -2.36
N GLN A 153 -2.85 3.03 -3.25
CA GLN A 153 -2.56 1.64 -3.62
C GLN A 153 -1.82 0.89 -2.52
N SER A 154 -1.05 1.58 -1.66
CA SER A 154 -0.34 0.96 -0.54
C SER A 154 -1.35 0.50 0.51
N MET A 155 -2.26 1.38 0.93
CA MET A 155 -3.34 1.04 1.87
C MET A 155 -4.26 -0.05 1.31
N ALA A 156 -4.57 0.03 0.01
CA ALA A 156 -5.36 -0.99 -0.67
C ALA A 156 -4.65 -2.36 -0.67
N MET A 157 -3.32 -2.41 -0.81
CA MET A 157 -2.54 -3.64 -0.73
C MET A 157 -2.56 -4.23 0.68
N LEU A 158 -2.24 -3.42 1.69
CA LEU A 158 -2.24 -3.85 3.09
C LEU A 158 -3.61 -4.37 3.53
N THR A 159 -4.68 -3.72 3.08
CA THR A 159 -6.06 -4.18 3.34
C THR A 159 -6.32 -5.57 2.75
N GLN A 160 -5.85 -5.84 1.52
CA GLN A 160 -5.99 -7.15 0.90
C GLN A 160 -5.22 -8.23 1.65
N GLU A 161 -3.98 -7.94 2.06
CA GLU A 161 -3.15 -8.84 2.86
C GLU A 161 -3.84 -9.18 4.19
N LEU A 162 -4.32 -8.16 4.92
CA LEU A 162 -5.03 -8.38 6.19
C LEU A 162 -6.30 -9.20 6.02
N ILE A 163 -7.06 -9.01 4.94
CA ILE A 163 -8.21 -9.86 4.64
C ILE A 163 -7.78 -11.31 4.45
N ALA A 164 -6.69 -11.57 3.74
CA ALA A 164 -6.17 -12.91 3.54
C ALA A 164 -5.68 -13.55 4.87
N TYR A 165 -5.02 -12.78 5.74
CA TYR A 165 -4.64 -13.24 7.07
C TYR A 165 -5.84 -13.56 7.95
N LEU A 166 -6.83 -12.67 8.00
CA LEU A 166 -8.07 -12.90 8.74
C LEU A 166 -8.80 -14.15 8.25
N ALA A 167 -8.84 -14.37 6.93
CA ALA A 167 -9.43 -15.57 6.34
C ALA A 167 -8.67 -16.85 6.70
N THR A 168 -7.35 -16.77 6.86
CA THR A 168 -6.54 -17.89 7.37
C THR A 168 -6.81 -18.13 8.85
N PHE A 169 -6.78 -17.07 9.67
CA PHE A 169 -6.97 -17.17 11.11
C PHE A 169 -8.34 -17.69 11.51
N ILE A 170 -9.41 -17.36 10.76
CA ILE A 170 -10.73 -17.90 11.10
C ILE A 170 -10.80 -19.42 10.87
N GLN A 171 -9.98 -19.96 9.97
CA GLN A 171 -9.90 -21.39 9.68
C GLN A 171 -9.01 -22.12 10.69
N THR A 172 -7.89 -21.51 11.08
CA THR A 172 -6.93 -22.14 12.01
C THR A 172 -7.34 -21.97 13.47
N ASP A 173 -7.85 -20.79 13.85
CA ASP A 173 -8.10 -20.37 15.23
C ASP A 173 -9.49 -19.71 15.39
N PRO A 174 -10.60 -20.41 15.10
CA PRO A 174 -11.95 -19.84 15.08
C PRO A 174 -12.40 -19.25 16.43
N HIS A 175 -11.82 -19.71 17.55
CA HIS A 175 -12.13 -19.20 18.89
C HIS A 175 -11.78 -17.70 19.04
N LEU A 176 -10.78 -17.19 18.30
CA LEU A 176 -10.42 -15.77 18.32
C LEU A 176 -11.57 -14.86 17.85
N PHE A 177 -12.54 -15.42 17.10
CA PHE A 177 -13.61 -14.66 16.46
C PHE A 177 -15.01 -14.96 17.02
N HIS A 178 -15.14 -15.72 18.11
CA HIS A 178 -16.43 -16.25 18.57
C HIS A 178 -17.49 -15.14 18.80
N GLU A 179 -17.10 -14.03 19.43
CA GLU A 179 -17.99 -12.90 19.75
C GLU A 179 -17.94 -11.76 18.72
N MET A 180 -17.17 -11.94 17.64
CA MET A 180 -17.02 -10.91 16.60
C MET A 180 -18.01 -11.18 15.46
N LEU A 181 -18.94 -10.26 15.19
CA LEU A 181 -19.85 -10.37 14.03
C LEU A 181 -19.31 -9.65 12.79
N ARG A 182 -18.45 -8.65 13.00
CA ARG A 182 -17.92 -7.78 11.95
C ARG A 182 -16.42 -7.56 12.15
N LEU A 183 -15.65 -7.82 11.10
CA LEU A 183 -14.23 -7.56 11.01
C LEU A 183 -14.04 -6.22 10.32
N ARG A 184 -13.59 -5.21 11.08
CA ARG A 184 -13.40 -3.86 10.60
C ARG A 184 -11.92 -3.65 10.26
N VAL A 185 -11.53 -3.97 9.04
CA VAL A 185 -10.11 -4.04 8.64
C VAL A 185 -9.41 -2.69 8.81
N GLY A 186 -10.10 -1.58 8.48
CA GLY A 186 -9.57 -0.23 8.71
C GLY A 186 -9.26 0.06 10.18
N LEU A 187 -10.15 -0.33 11.10
CA LEU A 187 -9.91 -0.15 12.53
C LEU A 187 -8.82 -1.08 13.06
N ILE A 188 -8.72 -2.30 12.53
CA ILE A 188 -7.63 -3.22 12.88
C ILE A 188 -6.29 -2.58 12.51
N MET A 189 -6.17 -1.97 11.33
CA MET A 189 -4.96 -1.23 10.93
C MET A 189 -4.66 -0.05 11.87
N GLU A 190 -5.66 0.77 12.22
CA GLU A 190 -5.46 1.89 13.16
C GLU A 190 -4.99 1.41 14.54
N VAL A 191 -5.53 0.29 15.03
CA VAL A 191 -5.09 -0.29 16.30
C VAL A 191 -3.68 -0.85 16.19
N MET A 192 -3.33 -1.53 15.08
CA MET A 192 -1.97 -2.02 14.86
C MET A 192 -0.95 -0.88 14.81
N GLU A 193 -1.26 0.19 14.07
CA GLU A 193 -0.44 1.40 14.02
C GLU A 193 -0.24 1.98 15.43
N PHE A 194 -1.33 2.20 16.18
CA PHE A 194 -1.28 2.76 17.52
C PHE A 194 -0.47 1.90 18.50
N GLU A 195 -0.63 0.58 18.43
CA GLU A 195 0.09 -0.37 19.28
C GLU A 195 1.60 -0.40 18.95
N LEU A 196 1.96 -0.31 17.66
CA LEU A 196 3.35 -0.18 17.22
C LEU A 196 3.99 1.11 17.74
N SER A 197 3.30 2.25 17.61
CA SER A 197 3.78 3.54 18.14
C SER A 197 4.05 3.46 19.63
N ARG A 198 3.13 2.83 20.37
CA ARG A 198 3.26 2.67 21.82
C ARG A 198 4.44 1.78 22.18
N ALA A 199 4.67 0.70 21.44
CA ALA A 199 5.78 -0.22 21.67
C ALA A 199 7.16 0.40 21.36
N MET A 200 7.24 1.25 20.33
CA MET A 200 8.49 1.86 19.87
C MET A 200 8.88 3.14 20.64
N GLY A 201 7.96 3.73 21.40
CA GLY A 201 8.23 4.91 22.23
C GLY A 201 8.55 6.19 21.44
N SER A 202 8.44 6.16 20.12
CA SER A 202 8.72 7.27 19.21
C SER A 202 7.46 8.12 18.99
N LYS A 203 7.54 9.40 19.37
CA LYS A 203 6.51 10.41 19.04
C LYS A 203 6.69 11.03 17.64
N ASP A 204 7.84 10.80 17.00
CA ASP A 204 8.32 11.59 15.87
C ASP A 204 8.56 10.79 14.56
N GLN A 205 8.32 9.47 14.52
CA GLN A 205 8.35 8.69 13.27
C GLN A 205 6.95 8.55 12.68
N ASP A 206 6.87 8.54 11.34
CA ASP A 206 5.62 8.27 10.63
C ASP A 206 5.21 6.81 10.87
N ASN A 207 4.30 6.60 11.81
CA ASN A 207 3.95 5.25 12.31
C ASN A 207 3.31 4.37 11.23
N PHE A 208 2.68 5.00 10.23
CA PHE A 208 2.20 4.30 9.06
C PHE A 208 3.36 3.67 8.27
N GLU A 209 4.48 4.36 8.13
CA GLU A 209 5.65 3.83 7.42
C GLU A 209 6.20 2.55 8.10
N LEU A 210 6.19 2.52 9.44
CA LEU A 210 6.56 1.33 10.21
C LEU A 210 5.59 0.17 9.98
N LEU A 211 4.27 0.44 10.03
CA LEU A 211 3.25 -0.56 9.73
C LEU A 211 3.42 -1.12 8.32
N PHE A 212 3.65 -0.24 7.34
CA PHE A 212 3.91 -0.61 5.96
C PHE A 212 5.22 -1.36 5.74
N ASN A 213 6.17 -1.29 6.67
CA ASN A 213 7.40 -2.04 6.62
C ASN A 213 7.35 -3.34 7.43
N LEU A 214 6.21 -3.73 8.00
CA LEU A 214 6.06 -5.08 8.56
C LEU A 214 6.04 -6.12 7.46
N SER A 215 6.68 -7.27 7.68
CA SER A 215 6.58 -8.37 6.74
C SER A 215 5.13 -8.82 6.58
N PRO A 216 4.75 -9.30 5.39
CA PRO A 216 3.61 -10.20 5.26
C PRO A 216 3.74 -11.39 6.23
#